data_AF-A0A7X8INP2-F1
#
_entry.id   AF-A0A7X8INP2-F1
#
_cell.length_a   1.000
_cell.length_b   1.000
_cell.length_c   1.000
_cell.angle_alpha   90.00
_cell.angle_beta   90.00
_cell.angle_gamma   90.00
#
_symmetry.space_group_name_H-M   'P 1'
#
loop_
_entity.id
_entity.type
_entity.pdbx_description
1 polymer ?
#
loop_
_entity_poly.entity_id
_entity_poly.type
_entity_poly.pdbx_seq_one_letter_code
_entity_poly.pdbx_strand_id
1 'polypeptide(L)' 'MRQATDNAHSIGFLMLVKKPELYNRALKYIYPNVTDTPGNEAMERLKEFLNDNLDDSIKSELLIYNDKIPYDNIFQSLFL' A
#
# COMPACT_ATOMS: atom_id res chain seq x y z
N MET A 1 13.80 -7.51 -9.52
CA MET A 1 12.59 -8.25 -9.13
C MET A 1 12.53 -8.48 -7.61
N ARG A 2 13.59 -9.02 -6.97
CA ARG A 2 13.61 -9.27 -5.50
C ARG A 2 13.26 -8.06 -4.61
N GLN A 3 13.86 -6.89 -4.88
CA GLN A 3 13.63 -5.68 -4.07
C GLN A 3 12.18 -5.16 -4.11
N ALA A 4 11.48 -5.31 -5.24
CA ALA A 4 10.07 -4.91 -5.34
C ALA A 4 9.16 -5.84 -4.53
N THR A 5 9.48 -7.13 -4.45
CA THR A 5 8.77 -8.07 -3.59
C THR A 5 9.04 -7.77 -2.12
N ASP A 6 10.30 -7.51 -1.76
CA ASP A 6 10.68 -7.19 -0.38
C ASP A 6 10.02 -5.87 0.09
N ASN A 7 10.00 -4.82 -0.74
CA ASN A 7 9.32 -3.57 -0.43
C ASN A 7 7.80 -3.75 -0.26
N ALA A 8 7.17 -4.58 -1.10
CA ALA A 8 5.73 -4.86 -0.99
C ALA A 8 5.41 -5.57 0.32
N HIS A 9 6.23 -6.55 0.72
CA HIS A 9 6.08 -7.23 2.00
C HIS A 9 6.30 -6.30 3.18
N SER A 10 7.29 -5.41 3.14
CA SER A 10 7.53 -4.42 4.19
C SER A 10 6.34 -3.48 4.38
N ILE A 11 5.76 -2.97 3.28
CA ILE A 11 4.55 -2.12 3.33
C ILE A 11 3.35 -2.93 3.82
N GLY A 12 3.17 -4.15 3.33
CA GLY A 12 2.12 -5.04 3.81
C GLY A 12 2.22 -5.33 5.31
N PHE A 13 3.43 -5.60 5.81
CA PHE A 13 3.69 -5.81 7.23
C PHE A 13 3.45 -4.53 8.05
N LEU A 14 3.85 -3.36 7.54
CA LEU A 14 3.53 -2.09 8.17
C LEU A 14 2.01 -1.96 8.33
N MET A 15 1.26 -2.16 7.25
CA MET A 15 -0.19 -1.94 7.22
C MET A 15 -0.97 -2.99 8.00
N LEU A 16 -0.55 -4.26 8.02
CA LEU A 16 -1.30 -5.33 8.67
C LEU A 16 -0.89 -5.56 10.14
N VAL A 17 0.34 -5.22 10.52
CA VAL A 17 0.89 -5.56 11.84
C VAL A 17 1.30 -4.34 12.65
N LYS A 18 2.11 -3.44 12.08
CA LYS A 18 2.68 -2.31 12.85
C LYS A 18 1.70 -1.14 13.00
N LYS A 19 0.92 -0.86 11.96
CA LYS A 19 -0.02 0.26 11.83
C LYS A 19 -1.34 -0.20 11.18
N PRO A 20 -2.11 -1.11 11.82
CA PRO A 20 -3.39 -1.61 11.30
C PRO A 20 -4.42 -0.52 11.03
N GLU A 21 -4.34 0.62 11.71
CA GLU A 21 -5.14 1.81 11.45
C GLU A 21 -4.90 2.39 10.04
N LEU A 22 -3.69 2.26 9.51
CA LEU A 22 -3.34 2.70 8.16
C LEU A 22 -4.05 1.81 7.12
N TYR A 23 -4.09 0.49 7.36
CA TYR A 23 -4.83 -0.44 6.50
C TYR A 23 -6.34 -0.18 6.51
N ASN A 24 -6.93 0.04 7.68
CA ASN A 24 -8.35 0.35 7.79
C ASN A 24 -8.73 1.66 7.07
N ARG A 25 -7.84 2.67 7.10
CA ARG A 25 -8.00 3.90 6.32
C ARG A 25 -7.87 3.64 4.82
N ALA A 26 -6.90 2.80 4.42
CA ALA A 26 -6.70 2.42 3.03
C ALA A 26 -7.94 1.70 2.47
N LEU A 27 -8.50 0.74 3.21
CA LEU A 27 -9.72 0.02 2.80
C LEU A 27 -10.89 0.97 2.51
N LYS A 28 -11.17 1.92 3.40
CA LYS A 28 -12.25 2.90 3.22
C LYS A 28 -11.98 3.90 2.09
N TYR A 29 -10.71 4.21 1.85
CA TYR A 29 -10.31 5.14 0.79
C TYR A 29 -10.39 4.48 -0.59
N ILE A 30 -9.92 3.24 -0.70
CA ILE A 30 -9.85 2.47 -1.94
C ILE A 30 -11.24 1.95 -2.32
N TYR A 31 -12.00 1.43 -1.34
CA TYR A 31 -13.36 0.90 -1.49
C TYR A 31 -14.35 1.71 -0.63
N PRO A 32 -14.65 2.96 -1.00
CA PRO A 32 -15.62 3.80 -0.28
C PRO A 32 -17.03 3.19 -0.29
N ASN A 33 -17.41 2.44 -1.32
CA ASN A 33 -18.65 1.66 -1.32
C ASN A 33 -18.37 0.19 -1.08
N VAL A 34 -19.26 -0.47 -0.33
CA VAL A 34 -19.19 -1.92 -0.06
C VAL A 34 -19.35 -2.80 -1.30
N THR A 35 -19.83 -2.24 -2.41
CA THR A 35 -19.98 -2.92 -3.71
C THR A 35 -18.81 -2.67 -4.64
N ASP A 36 -17.85 -1.82 -4.27
CA ASP A 36 -16.69 -1.55 -5.11
C ASP A 36 -15.85 -2.82 -5.24
N THR A 37 -15.43 -3.11 -6.47
CA THR A 37 -14.62 -4.29 -6.78
C THR A 37 -13.17 -3.91 -7.08
N PRO A 38 -12.21 -4.82 -6.87
CA PRO A 38 -10.83 -4.59 -7.29
C PRO A 38 -10.74 -4.28 -8.79
N GLY A 39 -9.93 -3.29 -9.16
CA GLY A 39 -9.78 -2.82 -10.54
C GLY A 39 -8.87 -1.60 -10.66
N ASN A 40 -8.81 -1.00 -11.86
CA ASN A 40 -7.92 0.14 -12.13
C ASN A 40 -8.18 1.33 -11.21
N GLU A 41 -9.45 1.67 -10.93
CA GLU A 41 -9.77 2.78 -10.02
C GLU A 41 -9.29 2.52 -8.58
N ALA A 42 -9.46 1.30 -8.09
CA ALA A 42 -8.98 0.91 -6.77
C ALA A 42 -7.44 0.95 -6.71
N MET A 43 -6.76 0.58 -7.80
CA MET A 43 -5.31 0.71 -7.92
C MET A 43 -4.85 2.17 -7.89
N GLU A 44 -5.51 3.06 -8.64
CA GLU A 44 -5.18 4.50 -8.61
C GLU A 44 -5.39 5.10 -7.22
N ARG A 45 -6.50 4.75 -6.55
CA ARG A 45 -6.74 5.16 -5.15
C ARG A 45 -5.68 4.61 -4.18
N LEU A 46 -5.19 3.38 -4.39
CA LEU A 46 -4.08 2.86 -3.59
C LEU A 46 -2.80 3.68 -3.80
N LYS A 47 -2.48 4.03 -5.06
CA LYS A 47 -1.30 4.85 -5.37
C LYS A 47 -1.37 6.21 -4.69
N GLU A 48 -2.50 6.91 -4.81
CA GLU A 48 -2.75 8.19 -4.14
C GLU A 48 -2.62 8.04 -2.62
N PHE A 49 -3.30 7.06 -2.03
CA PHE A 49 -3.26 6.83 -0.59
C PHE A 49 -1.84 6.58 -0.06
N LEU A 50 -1.06 5.73 -0.73
CA LEU A 50 0.30 5.44 -0.29
C LEU A 50 1.24 6.63 -0.47
N ASN A 51 1.09 7.41 -1.54
CA ASN A 51 1.90 8.63 -1.72
C ASN A 51 1.59 9.68 -0.65
N ASP A 52 0.33 9.79 -0.23
CA ASP A 52 -0.09 10.75 0.80
C ASP A 52 0.27 10.33 2.23
N ASN A 53 0.46 9.02 2.48
CA ASN A 53 0.64 8.49 3.83
C ASN A 53 2.01 7.82 4.08
N LEU A 54 2.81 7.55 3.03
CA LEU A 54 4.20 7.08 3.17
C LEU A 54 5.16 8.25 2.95
N ASP A 55 5.40 9.00 4.04
CA ASP A 55 6.42 10.04 4.05
C ASP A 55 7.85 9.45 4.04
N ASP A 56 8.86 10.32 3.89
CA ASP A 56 10.27 9.91 3.84
C ASP A 56 10.75 9.22 5.12
N SER A 57 10.11 9.51 6.27
CA SER A 57 10.42 8.86 7.55
C SER A 57 10.00 7.39 7.51
N ILE A 58 8.75 7.13 7.10
CA ILE A 58 8.22 5.76 6.96
C ILE A 58 8.96 5.02 5.86
N LYS A 59 9.23 5.65 4.70
CA LYS A 59 10.02 5.04 3.63
C LYS A 59 11.41 4.64 4.12
N SER A 60 12.07 5.47 4.92
CA SER A 60 13.38 5.17 5.50
C SER A 60 13.30 4.04 6.54
N GLU A 61 12.28 4.00 7.40
CA GLU A 61 12.03 2.90 8.33
C GLU A 61 11.89 1.55 7.59
N LEU A 62 11.21 1.57 6.45
CA LEU A 62 10.99 0.40 5.60
C LEU A 62 12.18 0.07 4.68
N LEU A 63 13.27 0.84 4.75
CA LEU A 63 14.44 0.73 3.88
C LEU A 63 14.11 0.84 2.37
N ILE A 64 13.08 1.62 2.04
CA ILE A 64 12.64 1.86 0.67
C ILE A 64 13.39 3.08 0.12
N TYR A 65 14.50 2.82 -0.55
CA TYR A 65 15.34 3.83 -1.19
C TYR A 65 15.24 3.69 -2.72
N ASN A 66 14.97 4.80 -3.43
CA ASN A 66 14.71 4.95 -4.89
C ASN A 66 13.24 5.08 -5.35
N ASP A 67 12.29 5.48 -4.49
CA ASP A 67 10.90 5.88 -4.82
C ASP A 67 10.02 4.89 -5.62
N LYS A 68 10.52 3.71 -5.99
CA LYS A 68 9.71 2.69 -6.67
C LYS A 68 8.95 1.86 -5.65
N ILE A 69 7.81 2.41 -5.21
CA ILE A 69 6.80 1.67 -4.48
C ILE A 69 6.17 0.64 -5.44
N PRO A 70 6.18 -0.66 -5.10
CA PRO A 70 5.65 -1.73 -5.94
C PRO A 70 4.13 -1.86 -5.79
N TYR A 71 3.38 -0.86 -6.28
CA TYR A 71 1.93 -0.75 -6.09
C TYR A 71 1.15 -2.01 -6.48
N ASP A 72 1.49 -2.62 -7.62
CA ASP A 72 0.81 -3.84 -8.10
C ASP A 72 0.94 -5.00 -7.12
N ASN A 73 2.15 -5.22 -6.60
CA ASN A 73 2.41 -6.29 -5.63
C ASN A 73 1.72 -6.02 -4.29
N ILE A 74 1.67 -4.75 -3.86
CA ILE A 74 0.99 -4.35 -2.63
C ILE A 74 -0.52 -4.57 -2.79
N PHE A 75 -1.09 -4.14 -3.92
CA PHE A 75 -2.50 -4.29 -4.20
C PHE A 75 -2.90 -5.78 -4.22
N GLN A 76 -2.11 -6.61 -4.90
CA GLN A 76 -2.31 -8.05 -4.92
C GLN A 76 -2.21 -8.67 -3.53
N SER A 77 -1.26 -8.23 -2.70
CA SER A 77 -1.06 -8.82 -1.37
C SER A 77 -2.12 -8.42 -0.34
N LEU A 78 -2.74 -7.24 -0.52
CA LEU A 78 -3.64 -6.64 0.47
C LEU A 78 -5.12 -6.75 0.12
N PHE A 79 -5.46 -6.92 -1.16
CA PHE A 79 -6.86 -6.81 -1.64
C PHE A 79 -7.30 -7.90 -2.63
N LEU A 80 -6.43 -8.82 -3.05
CA LEU A 80 -6.74 -9.96 -3.92
C LEU A 80 -6.35 -11.28 -3.24
#